data_AF-A0A3A8Y9P0-F1
#
_entry.id   AF-A0A3A8Y9P0-F1
#
_cell.length_a   1.000
_cell.length_b   1.000
_cell.length_c   1.000
_cell.angle_alpha   90.00
_cell.angle_beta   90.00
_cell.angle_gamma   90.00
#
_symmetry.space_group_name_H-M   'P 1'
#
loop_
_entity.id
_entity.type
_entity.pdbx_description
1 polymer ?
#
loop_
_entity_poly.entity_id
_entity_poly.type
_entity_poly.pdbx_seq_one_letter_code
_entity_poly.pdbx_strand_id
1 'polypeptide(L)'
;MKPTQEEQQDIFELLHHRRKRSSTIFCSQYSKDGWYEQLGGDTSPLADAILYRIVHDGYVIDIVPVDPSKVLSMREVYGLSGTDHM
;
A
#
# COMPACT_ATOMS: atom_id res chain seq x y z
N MET A 1 -10.47 -6.01 1.93
CA MET A 1 -10.66 -7.15 1.00
C MET A 1 -9.37 -7.31 0.23
N LYS A 2 -8.87 -8.54 0.08
CA LYS A 2 -7.70 -8.82 -0.77
C LYS A 2 -8.09 -8.78 -2.24
N PRO A 3 -7.19 -8.42 -3.17
CA PRO A 3 -7.50 -8.40 -4.59
C PRO A 3 -7.80 -9.82 -5.09
N THR A 4 -8.77 -9.92 -5.98
CA THR A 4 -9.05 -11.12 -6.77
C THR A 4 -7.84 -11.45 -7.68
N GLN A 5 -7.83 -12.66 -8.26
CA GLN A 5 -6.75 -13.05 -9.15
C GLN A 5 -6.62 -12.14 -10.38
N GLU A 6 -7.75 -11.71 -10.94
CA GLU A 6 -7.79 -10.76 -12.07
C GLU A 6 -7.21 -9.41 -11.67
N GLU A 7 -7.63 -8.85 -10.53
CA GLU A 7 -7.07 -7.58 -10.02
C GLU A 7 -5.56 -7.68 -9.71
N GLN A 8 -5.08 -8.83 -9.22
CA GLN A 8 -3.64 -9.03 -9.01
C GLN A 8 -2.87 -9.03 -10.34
N GLN A 9 -3.45 -9.60 -11.39
CA GLN A 9 -2.85 -9.59 -12.71
C GLN A 9 -2.83 -8.17 -13.29
N ASP A 10 -3.92 -7.42 -13.15
CA ASP A 10 -3.98 -6.01 -13.56
C ASP A 10 -2.93 -5.16 -12.84
N ILE A 11 -2.77 -5.35 -11.52
CA ILE A 11 -1.72 -4.69 -10.74
C ILE A 11 -0.35 -5.05 -11.30
N PHE A 12 -0.08 -6.33 -11.52
CA PHE A 12 1.21 -6.79 -12.04
C PHE A 12 1.56 -6.18 -13.40
N GLU A 13 0.61 -6.16 -14.33
CA GLU A 13 0.78 -5.61 -15.68
C GLU A 13 0.99 -4.10 -15.64
N LEU A 14 0.20 -3.38 -14.84
CA LEU A 14 0.36 -1.95 -14.61
C LEU A 14 1.77 -1.62 -14.07
N LEU A 15 2.23 -2.35 -13.05
CA LEU A 15 3.56 -2.16 -12.49
C LEU A 15 4.66 -2.48 -13.49
N HIS A 16 4.48 -3.54 -14.28
CA HIS A 16 5.42 -3.90 -15.31
C HIS A 16 5.56 -2.78 -16.37
N HIS A 17 4.44 -2.20 -16.81
CA HIS A 17 4.44 -1.11 -17.78
C HIS A 17 5.05 0.20 -17.28
N ARG A 18 4.92 0.49 -15.98
CA ARG A 18 5.49 1.69 -15.36
C ARG A 18 6.96 1.54 -14.99
N ARG A 19 7.43 0.31 -14.81
CA ARG A 19 8.79 0.01 -14.36
C ARG A 19 9.84 0.70 -15.21
N LYS A 20 10.76 1.43 -14.56
CA LYS A 20 11.86 2.20 -15.18
C LYS A 20 11.40 3.25 -16.23
N ARG A 21 10.13 3.63 -16.24
CA ARG A 21 9.57 4.66 -17.13
C ARG A 21 9.05 5.87 -16.36
N SER A 22 8.42 5.64 -15.22
CA SER A 22 7.93 6.71 -14.36
C SER A 22 7.90 6.28 -12.90
N SER A 23 8.01 7.24 -11.99
CA SER A 23 7.86 6.99 -10.56
C SER A 23 6.42 6.61 -10.23
N THR A 24 6.23 5.69 -9.28
CA THR A 24 4.91 5.26 -8.82
C THR A 24 4.87 5.39 -7.31
N ILE A 25 3.86 6.09 -6.79
CA ILE A 25 3.66 6.28 -5.35
C ILE A 25 2.63 5.24 -4.88
N PHE A 26 3.00 4.47 -3.87
CA PHE A 26 2.11 3.53 -3.19
C PHE A 26 1.82 4.05 -1.79
N CYS A 27 0.56 3.97 -1.40
CA CYS A 27 0.11 4.27 -0.05
C CYS A 27 -0.55 3.02 0.51
N SER A 28 -0.17 2.62 1.72
CA SER A 28 -0.73 1.45 2.39
C SER A 28 -1.04 1.80 3.84
N GLN A 29 -2.12 1.22 4.36
CA GLN A 29 -2.42 1.23 5.80
C GLN A 29 -1.63 0.16 6.56
N TYR A 30 -1.01 -0.77 5.82
CA TYR A 30 -0.19 -1.84 6.38
C TYR A 30 1.29 -1.49 6.25
N SER A 31 2.09 -1.89 7.25
CA SER A 31 3.53 -1.91 7.10
C SER A 31 3.93 -2.82 5.95
N LYS A 32 5.16 -2.62 5.45
CA LYS A 32 5.74 -3.41 4.36
C LYS A 32 5.60 -4.92 4.57
N ASP A 33 5.77 -5.38 5.82
CA ASP A 33 5.69 -6.80 6.18
C ASP A 33 4.29 -7.40 5.95
N GLY A 34 3.24 -6.57 6.02
CA GLY A 34 1.87 -6.99 5.76
C GLY A 34 1.51 -7.07 4.28
N TRP A 35 2.32 -6.52 3.38
CA TRP A 35 1.91 -6.37 1.97
C TRP A 35 1.79 -7.70 1.23
N TYR A 36 2.65 -8.68 1.53
CA TYR A 36 2.62 -9.99 0.88
C TYR A 36 1.26 -10.67 1.07
N GLU A 37 0.81 -10.74 2.32
CA GLU A 37 -0.46 -11.35 2.67
C GLU A 37 -1.65 -10.60 2.04
N GLN A 38 -1.55 -9.27 1.92
CA GLN A 38 -2.58 -8.45 1.27
C GLN A 38 -2.64 -8.62 -0.25
N LEU A 39 -1.56 -9.08 -0.88
CA LEU A 39 -1.48 -9.32 -2.33
C LEU A 39 -1.83 -10.77 -2.73
N GLY A 40 -2.36 -11.57 -1.79
CA GLY A 40 -2.73 -12.96 -2.01
C GLY A 40 -1.79 -13.97 -1.34
N GLY A 41 -0.64 -13.53 -0.84
CA GLY A 41 0.32 -14.37 -0.12
C GLY A 41 0.63 -15.68 -0.85
N ASP A 42 0.69 -16.78 -0.09
CA ASP A 42 1.02 -18.11 -0.62
C ASP A 42 -0.02 -18.66 -1.61
N THR A 43 -1.21 -18.05 -1.67
CA THR A 43 -2.27 -18.46 -2.61
C THR A 43 -2.06 -17.90 -4.03
N SER A 44 -1.10 -16.99 -4.21
CA SER A 44 -0.84 -16.37 -5.50
C SER A 44 0.66 -16.15 -5.77
N PRO A 45 1.23 -16.78 -6.81
CA PRO A 45 2.61 -16.50 -7.22
C PRO A 45 2.80 -15.06 -7.71
N LEU A 46 1.71 -14.33 -8.01
CA LEU A 46 1.79 -12.92 -8.38
C LEU A 46 2.14 -12.04 -7.18
N ALA A 47 1.85 -12.45 -5.94
CA ALA A 47 2.14 -11.65 -4.75
C ALA A 47 3.63 -11.30 -4.65
N ASP A 48 4.51 -12.31 -4.78
CA ASP A 48 5.97 -12.11 -4.82
C ASP A 48 6.39 -11.27 -6.03
N ALA A 49 5.82 -11.54 -7.19
CA ALA A 49 6.23 -10.89 -8.43
C ALA A 49 5.84 -9.39 -8.48
N ILE A 50 4.72 -9.04 -7.84
CA ILE A 50 4.27 -7.66 -7.58
C ILE A 50 5.20 -7.01 -6.55
N LEU A 51 5.42 -7.63 -5.39
CA LEU A 51 6.30 -7.09 -4.36
C LEU A 51 7.71 -6.85 -4.86
N TYR A 52 8.25 -7.77 -5.64
CA TYR A 52 9.57 -7.62 -6.25
C TYR A 52 9.68 -6.35 -7.11
N ARG A 53 8.60 -5.96 -7.79
CA ARG A 53 8.56 -4.72 -8.60
C ARG A 53 8.47 -3.46 -7.76
N ILE A 54 7.80 -3.52 -6.61
CA ILE A 54 7.63 -2.37 -5.71
C ILE A 54 8.90 -2.18 -4.87
N VAL A 55 9.37 -3.24 -4.22
CA VAL A 55 10.39 -3.17 -3.17
C VAL A 55 11.80 -2.96 -3.73
N HIS A 56 12.16 -3.57 -4.86
CA HIS A 56 13.53 -3.46 -5.37
C HIS A 56 13.85 -2.11 -6.00
N ASP A 57 12.86 -1.43 -6.58
CA ASP A 57 13.04 -0.13 -7.25
C ASP A 57 12.46 1.03 -6.42
N GLY A 58 12.06 0.78 -5.17
CA GLY A 58 11.29 1.70 -4.34
C GLY A 58 12.00 2.15 -3.05
N TYR A 59 11.61 3.33 -2.59
CA TYR A 59 11.97 3.85 -1.26
C TYR A 59 10.76 3.74 -0.34
N VAL A 60 10.96 3.19 0.85
CA VAL A 60 9.90 3.03 1.85
C VAL A 60 10.02 4.16 2.86
N ILE A 61 8.90 4.83 3.13
CA ILE A 61 8.76 5.87 4.15
C ILE A 61 7.65 5.42 5.08
N ASP A 62 8.01 5.05 6.30
CA ASP A 62 7.02 4.71 7.33
C ASP A 62 6.41 5.98 7.91
N ILE A 63 5.08 6.08 7.86
CA ILE A 63 4.34 7.19 8.44
C ILE A 63 3.99 6.80 9.88
N VAL A 64 4.80 7.27 10.82
CA VAL A 64 4.65 7.02 12.25
C VAL A 64 4.51 8.33 13.03
N PRO A 65 3.77 8.34 14.15
CA PRO A 65 3.70 9.51 15.03
C PRO A 65 5.10 9.86 15.57
N VAL A 66 5.42 11.17 15.60
CA VAL A 66 6.65 11.65 16.26
C VAL A 66 6.61 11.37 17.77
N ASP A 67 5.43 11.50 18.36
CA ASP A 67 5.14 11.14 19.75
C ASP A 67 4.15 9.96 19.77
N PRO A 68 4.59 8.74 20.14
CA PRO A 68 3.72 7.57 20.19
C PRO A 68 2.52 7.71 21.14
N SER A 69 2.58 8.63 22.11
CA SER A 69 1.45 8.90 23.01
C SER A 69 0.37 9.78 22.36
N LYS A 70 0.66 10.37 21.20
CA LYS A 70 -0.22 11.29 20.47
C LYS A 70 -0.47 10.80 19.05
N VAL A 71 -1.20 9.70 18.94
CA VAL A 71 -1.64 9.14 17.66
C VAL A 71 -2.92 9.85 17.21
N LEU A 72 -2.78 11.08 16.74
CA LEU A 72 -3.90 11.87 16.19
C LEU A 72 -3.85 11.81 14.66
N SER A 73 -4.98 11.51 14.04
CA SER A 73 -5.14 11.67 12.60
C SER A 73 -5.17 13.16 12.23
N MET A 74 -4.73 13.51 11.02
CA MET A 74 -4.83 14.89 10.54
C MET A 74 -6.27 15.43 10.56
N ARG A 75 -7.28 14.55 10.43
CA ARG A 75 -8.68 14.93 10.55
C ARG A 75 -9.01 15.45 11.95
N GLU A 76 -8.58 14.74 12.99
CA GLU A 76 -8.77 15.16 14.38
C GLU A 76 -8.00 16.45 14.70
N VAL A 77 -6.78 16.60 14.16
CA VAL A 77 -5.98 17.84 14.31
C VAL A 77 -6.73 19.05 13.77
N TYR A 78 -7.45 18.90 12.66
CA TYR A 78 -8.25 19.97 12.06
C TYR A 78 -9.71 20.03 12.56
N GLY A 79 -10.08 19.25 13.57
CA GLY A 79 -11.44 19.25 14.14
C GLY A 79 -12.53 18.70 13.21
N LEU A 80 -12.15 17.89 12.21
CA LEU A 80 -13.09 17.28 11.25
C LEU A 80 -13.63 15.96 11.82
N SER A 81 -14.79 16.02 12.49
CA SER A 81 -15.47 14.82 13.01
C SER A 81 -16.02 13.93 11.88
N GLY A 82 -16.15 12.63 12.15
CA GLY A 82 -16.63 11.62 11.19
C GLY A 82 -18.13 11.67 10.86
N THR A 83 -18.82 12.76 11.20
CA THR A 83 -20.29 12.88 11.08
C THR A 83 -20.76 13.50 9.77
N ASP A 84 -19.86 14.02 8.93
CA ASP A 84 -20.27 14.76 7.72
C ASP A 84 -20.61 13.90 6.50
N HIS A 85 -20.46 12.57 6.57
CA HIS A 85 -20.77 11.68 5.44
C HIS A 85 -21.41 10.35 5.90
N MET A 86 -22.73 10.36 6.08
CA MET A 86 -23.62 9.24 5.72
C MET A 86 -24.66 9.75 4.73
#